data_AF-A0A382AFD0-F1
#
_entry.id   AF-A0A382AFD0-F1
#
_cell.length_a   1.000
_cell.length_b   1.000
_cell.length_c   1.000
_cell.angle_alpha   90.00
_cell.angle_beta   90.00
_cell.angle_gamma   90.00
#
_symmetry.space_group_name_H-M   'P 1'
#
loop_
_entity.id
_entity.type
_entity.pdbx_description
1 polymer ?
#
loop_
_entity_poly.entity_id
_entity_poly.type
_entity_poly.pdbx_seq_one_letter_code
_entity_poly.pdbx_strand_id
1 'polypeptide(L)'
;MDNNLDLSFLSKEPITSLKELLKFSKIDKDKTTPPFPVMVGYLGYPMIRLMEDIKLKNPDQINIPDAVMIRPKFVAVFDNIKDTINIMTSIYPDKKVNPEKAFNKAWDYVNAAIEKLNKEIQIITIEDENKERPITFKSNYTKEEYFKIIEKAKSYIRKGDIFQVVTSQRFESVYFLDAVTLYRSLRRLNPSPFLVNLNFDTFGLVASSPEILVRLRDNKITIRPIAGTRKRGKNLTEDLKLSKDLLTDEKELAEHLMLLDLGRNDVGRVAKIDTVKVTEKMIIEYYSHVMHIVSNVEGTIDSKYDAIDALISGFPAGTVSGAPKIRAMEIIEELEKINRSFYGGAMGYFDSNGQM
;
A
#
# COMPACT_ATOMS: atom_id res chain seq x y z
N MET A 1 -22.50 -0.49 18.80
CA MET A 1 -21.97 0.90 18.75
C MET A 1 -21.86 1.28 17.29
N ASP A 2 -23.01 1.50 16.67
CA ASP A 2 -23.10 2.39 15.52
C ASP A 2 -23.59 3.69 16.15
N ASN A 3 -22.66 4.61 16.36
CA ASN A 3 -23.10 5.96 16.66
C ASN A 3 -23.81 6.40 15.36
N ASN A 4 -25.05 6.87 15.47
CA ASN A 4 -25.78 7.53 14.40
C ASN A 4 -25.05 8.83 14.06
N LEU A 5 -23.86 8.69 13.48
CA LEU A 5 -22.97 9.79 13.15
C LEU A 5 -23.63 10.53 12.01
N ASP A 6 -23.92 11.78 12.28
CA ASP A 6 -24.34 12.69 11.24
C ASP A 6 -23.14 12.97 10.34
N LEU A 7 -23.08 12.25 9.23
CA LEU A 7 -22.08 12.40 8.17
C LEU A 7 -22.63 13.26 7.02
N SER A 8 -23.70 14.03 7.24
CA SER A 8 -24.29 14.90 6.21
C SER A 8 -23.35 16.02 5.73
N PHE A 9 -22.30 16.30 6.49
CA PHE A 9 -21.26 17.26 6.11
C PHE A 9 -20.32 16.75 5.02
N LEU A 10 -20.32 15.44 4.74
CA LEU A 10 -19.40 14.85 3.78
C LEU A 10 -19.74 15.27 2.35
N SER A 11 -18.71 15.69 1.62
CA SER A 11 -18.79 15.94 0.19
C SER A 11 -19.15 14.67 -0.61
N LYS A 12 -19.77 14.88 -1.77
CA LYS A 12 -19.98 13.82 -2.77
C LYS A 12 -18.69 13.46 -3.52
N GLU A 13 -17.72 14.38 -3.53
CA GLU A 13 -16.40 14.14 -4.14
C GLU A 13 -15.56 13.25 -3.22
N PRO A 14 -15.15 12.04 -3.64
CA PRO A 14 -14.57 11.04 -2.73
C PRO A 14 -13.31 11.50 -2.00
N ILE A 15 -12.40 12.21 -2.67
CA ILE A 15 -11.16 12.71 -2.07
C ILE A 15 -11.46 13.79 -1.02
N THR A 16 -12.33 14.73 -1.34
CA THR A 16 -12.76 15.78 -0.40
C THR A 16 -13.46 15.18 0.81
N SER A 17 -14.35 14.21 0.58
CA SER A 17 -15.06 13.45 1.62
C SER A 17 -14.08 12.74 2.55
N LEU A 18 -13.05 12.08 2.00
CA LEU A 18 -12.01 11.42 2.79
C LEU A 18 -11.21 12.41 3.64
N LYS A 19 -10.85 13.57 3.11
CA LYS A 19 -10.16 14.64 3.87
C LYS A 19 -11.03 15.15 5.02
N GLU A 20 -12.31 15.44 4.76
CA GLU A 20 -13.27 15.89 5.78
C GLU A 20 -13.45 14.84 6.87
N LEU A 21 -13.57 13.57 6.48
CA LEU A 21 -13.74 12.46 7.41
C LEU A 21 -12.48 12.24 8.26
N LEU A 22 -11.27 12.35 7.70
CA LEU A 22 -10.02 12.28 8.46
C LEU A 22 -9.90 13.44 9.45
N LYS A 23 -10.27 14.66 9.04
CA LYS A 23 -10.30 15.82 9.93
C LYS A 23 -11.29 15.63 11.07
N PHE A 24 -12.48 15.10 10.79
CA PHE A 24 -13.47 14.75 11.80
C PHE A 24 -12.98 13.61 12.71
N SER A 25 -12.19 12.69 12.16
CA SER A 25 -11.67 11.53 12.88
C SER A 25 -10.41 11.77 13.70
N LYS A 26 -9.89 13.00 13.69
CA LYS A 26 -8.66 13.36 14.40
C LYS A 26 -8.84 13.18 15.91
N ILE A 27 -7.87 12.52 16.54
CA ILE A 27 -7.79 12.35 18.00
C ILE A 27 -6.38 12.73 18.42
N ASP A 28 -6.26 13.67 19.37
CA ASP A 28 -4.97 14.02 19.93
C ASP A 28 -4.45 12.86 20.80
N LYS A 29 -3.18 12.51 20.59
CA LYS A 29 -2.48 11.51 21.39
C LYS A 29 -1.07 12.00 21.69
N ASP A 30 -0.51 11.50 22.79
CA ASP A 30 0.88 11.80 23.12
C ASP A 30 1.85 11.10 22.15
N LYS A 31 3.12 11.52 22.14
CA LYS A 31 4.14 10.94 21.27
C LYS A 31 4.53 9.50 21.64
N THR A 32 4.17 9.06 22.85
CA THR A 32 4.49 7.73 23.38
C THR A 32 3.42 6.70 23.04
N THR A 33 2.22 7.14 22.69
CA THR A 33 1.09 6.32 22.28
C THR A 33 1.43 5.69 20.94
N PRO A 34 1.28 4.36 20.80
CA PRO A 34 1.49 3.68 19.53
C PRO A 34 0.59 4.25 18.40
N PRO A 35 0.82 3.86 17.13
CA PRO A 35 -0.08 4.20 16.04
C PRO A 35 -1.54 3.88 16.40
N PHE A 36 -2.46 4.82 16.17
CA PHE A 36 -3.89 4.61 16.40
C PHE A 36 -4.64 4.90 15.09
N PRO A 37 -4.66 3.92 14.17
CA PRO A 37 -5.31 4.06 12.88
C PRO A 37 -6.78 4.46 13.06
N VAL A 38 -7.16 5.60 12.49
CA VAL A 38 -8.56 6.03 12.42
C VAL A 38 -9.19 5.70 11.08
N MET A 39 -8.39 5.40 10.07
CA MET A 39 -8.84 4.84 8.79
C MET A 39 -7.86 3.78 8.33
N VAL A 40 -8.34 2.64 7.85
CA VAL A 40 -7.53 1.54 7.31
C VAL A 40 -8.20 1.02 6.06
N GLY A 41 -7.47 0.81 4.97
CA GLY A 41 -8.10 0.35 3.73
C GLY A 41 -7.18 0.30 2.53
N TYR A 42 -7.79 0.35 1.35
CA TYR A 42 -7.07 0.41 0.09
C TYR A 42 -7.64 1.45 -0.86
N LEU A 43 -6.77 1.95 -1.73
CA LEU A 43 -7.10 2.71 -2.93
C LEU A 43 -6.57 1.91 -4.11
N GLY A 44 -7.47 1.42 -4.96
CA GLY A 44 -7.12 0.76 -6.21
C GLY A 44 -6.58 1.75 -7.24
N TYR A 45 -5.86 1.23 -8.22
CA TYR A 45 -5.27 2.00 -9.31
C TYR A 45 -6.25 2.97 -10.01
N PRO A 46 -7.54 2.63 -10.25
CA PRO A 46 -8.49 3.54 -10.90
C PRO A 46 -8.74 4.86 -10.16
N MET A 47 -8.40 4.94 -8.87
CA MET A 47 -8.49 6.17 -8.07
C MET A 47 -7.64 7.31 -8.64
N ILE A 48 -6.63 7.02 -9.49
CA ILE A 48 -5.84 8.02 -10.19
C ILE A 48 -6.70 9.00 -11.01
N ARG A 49 -7.89 8.58 -11.48
CA ARG A 49 -8.84 9.44 -12.21
C ARG A 49 -9.38 10.62 -11.38
N LEU A 50 -9.29 10.53 -10.05
CA LEU A 50 -9.69 11.60 -9.13
C LEU A 50 -8.53 12.55 -8.82
N MET A 51 -7.34 12.27 -9.34
CA MET A 51 -6.09 12.96 -8.99
C MET A 51 -5.43 13.61 -10.21
N GLU A 52 -5.54 12.97 -11.38
CA GLU A 52 -4.92 13.38 -12.64
C GLU A 52 -5.93 13.22 -13.79
N ASP A 53 -5.77 14.02 -14.85
CA ASP A 53 -6.60 13.91 -16.07
C ASP A 53 -6.16 12.70 -16.90
N ILE A 54 -6.67 11.52 -16.55
CA ILE A 54 -6.41 10.26 -17.25
C ILE A 54 -7.71 9.50 -17.53
N LYS A 55 -7.81 8.93 -18.73
CA LYS A 55 -8.97 8.15 -19.16
C LYS A 55 -8.67 6.67 -19.04
N LEU A 56 -9.37 5.99 -18.13
CA LEU A 56 -9.36 4.52 -18.03
C LEU A 56 -10.66 3.97 -18.59
N LYS A 57 -10.55 3.15 -19.63
CA LYS A 57 -11.62 2.55 -20.46
C LYS A 57 -11.62 1.03 -20.43
N ASN A 58 -10.50 0.41 -20.04
CA ASN A 58 -10.34 -1.02 -19.97
C ASN A 58 -11.39 -1.62 -19.02
N PRO A 59 -11.99 -2.76 -19.37
CA PRO A 59 -13.06 -3.36 -18.60
C PRO A 59 -12.56 -3.83 -17.22
N ASP A 60 -13.35 -3.58 -16.18
CA ASP A 60 -13.19 -4.24 -14.89
C ASP A 60 -13.80 -5.64 -14.96
N GLN A 61 -13.04 -6.63 -14.53
CA GLN A 61 -13.47 -8.04 -14.45
C GLN A 61 -13.44 -8.58 -13.01
N ILE A 62 -12.91 -7.80 -12.05
CA ILE A 62 -12.86 -8.18 -10.63
C ILE A 62 -14.13 -7.68 -9.92
N ASN A 63 -14.68 -6.55 -10.35
CA ASN A 63 -15.94 -5.99 -9.86
C ASN A 63 -15.94 -5.71 -8.35
N ILE A 64 -14.85 -5.12 -7.85
CA ILE A 64 -14.75 -4.59 -6.48
C ILE A 64 -14.68 -3.06 -6.52
N PRO A 65 -15.02 -2.36 -5.43
CA PRO A 65 -14.93 -0.90 -5.39
C PRO A 65 -13.52 -0.38 -5.72
N ASP A 66 -13.43 0.81 -6.31
CA ASP A 66 -12.13 1.46 -6.60
C ASP A 66 -11.35 1.77 -5.30
N ALA A 67 -12.03 1.98 -4.17
CA ALA A 67 -11.43 2.14 -2.85
C ALA A 67 -12.41 1.72 -1.76
N VAL A 68 -11.89 1.18 -0.64
CA VAL A 68 -12.66 0.96 0.58
C VAL A 68 -11.81 1.35 1.78
N MET A 69 -12.34 2.25 2.61
CA MET A 69 -11.74 2.68 3.86
C MET A 69 -12.62 2.27 5.04
N ILE A 70 -12.04 1.58 6.01
CA ILE A 70 -12.67 1.17 7.26
C ILE A 70 -12.28 2.15 8.36
N ARG A 71 -13.28 2.65 9.08
CA ARG A 71 -13.08 3.35 10.35
C ARG A 71 -13.12 2.33 11.49
N PRO A 72 -11.97 1.91 12.05
CA PRO A 72 -11.96 0.82 13.02
C PRO A 72 -12.64 1.26 14.31
N LYS A 73 -13.52 0.39 14.84
CA LYS A 73 -14.09 0.54 16.19
C LYS A 73 -13.12 0.07 17.26
N PHE A 74 -12.23 -0.84 16.91
CA PHE A 74 -11.28 -1.50 17.78
C PHE A 74 -9.93 -1.59 17.09
N VAL A 75 -8.86 -1.26 17.80
CA VAL A 75 -7.49 -1.36 17.33
C VAL A 75 -6.66 -2.08 18.40
N ALA A 76 -5.92 -3.11 17.99
CA ALA A 76 -4.91 -3.75 18.80
C ALA A 76 -3.54 -3.59 18.13
N VAL A 77 -2.59 -2.96 18.84
CA VAL A 77 -1.22 -2.76 18.36
C VAL A 77 -0.28 -3.66 19.14
N PHE A 78 0.32 -4.60 18.44
CA PHE A 78 1.29 -5.54 18.98
C PHE A 78 2.69 -4.95 18.85
N ASP A 79 3.30 -4.61 19.99
CA ASP A 79 4.71 -4.21 20.07
C ASP A 79 5.54 -5.44 20.43
N ASN A 80 6.12 -6.08 19.40
CA ASN A 80 6.93 -7.28 19.57
C ASN A 80 8.28 -7.01 20.26
N ILE A 81 8.73 -5.74 20.35
CA ILE A 81 9.98 -5.39 21.03
C ILE A 81 9.73 -5.29 22.53
N LYS A 82 8.61 -4.66 22.91
CA LYS A 82 8.22 -4.52 24.32
C LYS A 82 7.41 -5.71 24.86
N ASP A 83 6.99 -6.61 23.98
CA ASP A 83 6.07 -7.71 24.29
C ASP A 83 4.76 -7.22 24.92
N THR A 84 4.14 -6.21 24.29
CA THR A 84 2.89 -5.60 24.79
C THR A 84 1.85 -5.50 23.69
N ILE A 85 0.57 -5.53 24.09
CA ILE A 85 -0.57 -5.26 23.21
C ILE A 85 -1.28 -4.00 23.72
N ASN A 86 -1.33 -2.97 22.89
CA ASN A 86 -2.09 -1.76 23.19
C ASN A 86 -3.47 -1.87 22.55
N ILE A 87 -4.51 -1.83 23.38
CA ILE A 87 -5.89 -2.00 22.97
C ILE A 87 -6.60 -0.65 23.05
N MET A 88 -7.18 -0.23 21.94
CA MET A 88 -7.77 1.10 21.79
C MET A 88 -9.13 1.01 21.11
N THR A 89 -10.03 1.90 21.50
CA THR A 89 -11.32 2.12 20.85
C THR A 89 -11.56 3.63 20.71
N SER A 90 -12.26 4.03 19.65
CA SER A 90 -12.57 5.43 19.40
C SER A 90 -14.01 5.76 19.83
N ILE A 91 -14.17 6.84 20.59
CA ILE A 91 -15.48 7.44 20.86
C ILE A 91 -15.53 8.77 20.13
N TYR A 92 -16.53 8.95 19.27
CA TYR A 92 -16.73 10.20 18.55
C TYR A 92 -17.88 10.98 19.20
N PRO A 93 -17.78 12.32 19.33
CA PRO A 93 -18.79 13.13 19.95
C PRO A 93 -20.18 12.95 19.30
N ASP A 94 -21.19 12.70 20.13
CA ASP A 94 -22.59 12.65 19.72
C ASP A 94 -23.41 13.49 20.71
N LYS A 95 -24.06 14.55 20.21
CA LYS A 95 -24.86 15.48 21.03
C LYS A 95 -26.04 14.80 21.74
N LYS A 96 -26.46 13.62 21.27
CA LYS A 96 -27.58 12.86 21.83
C LYS A 96 -27.15 11.90 22.94
N VAL A 97 -25.85 11.72 23.16
CA VAL A 97 -25.32 10.72 24.10
C VAL A 97 -24.57 11.42 25.23
N ASN A 98 -24.92 11.08 26.47
CA ASN A 98 -24.19 11.56 27.65
C ASN A 98 -22.72 11.04 27.61
N PRO A 99 -21.70 11.91 27.80
CA PRO A 99 -20.30 11.52 27.68
C PRO A 99 -19.86 10.38 28.60
N GLU A 100 -20.33 10.36 29.86
CA GLU A 100 -19.98 9.32 30.83
C GLU A 100 -20.56 7.96 30.40
N LYS A 101 -21.80 7.95 29.90
CA LYS A 101 -22.40 6.73 29.33
C LYS A 101 -21.62 6.23 28.11
N ALA A 102 -21.16 7.13 27.25
CA ALA A 102 -20.36 6.76 26.08
C ALA A 102 -19.01 6.16 26.50
N PHE A 103 -18.35 6.78 27.49
CA PHE A 103 -17.09 6.30 28.06
C PHE A 103 -17.24 4.91 28.69
N ASN A 104 -18.21 4.71 29.59
CA ASN A 104 -18.42 3.42 30.25
C ASN A 104 -18.71 2.31 29.23
N LYS A 105 -19.52 2.60 28.21
CA LYS A 105 -19.79 1.64 27.13
C LYS A 105 -18.53 1.24 26.37
N ALA A 106 -17.65 2.21 26.06
CA ALA A 106 -16.37 1.97 25.40
C ALA A 106 -15.41 1.17 26.29
N TRP A 107 -15.40 1.47 27.59
CA TRP A 107 -14.63 0.73 28.58
C TRP A 107 -15.08 -0.74 28.67
N ASP A 108 -16.39 -0.99 28.74
CA ASP A 108 -16.96 -2.35 28.72
C ASP A 108 -16.56 -3.11 27.45
N TYR A 109 -16.55 -2.43 26.30
CA TYR A 109 -16.15 -3.02 25.03
C TYR A 109 -14.66 -3.39 24.99
N VAL A 110 -13.79 -2.55 25.55
CA VAL A 110 -12.35 -2.86 25.71
C VAL A 110 -12.14 -4.02 26.67
N ASN A 111 -12.80 -4.03 27.83
CA ASN A 111 -12.71 -5.12 28.79
C ASN A 111 -13.16 -6.46 28.19
N ALA A 112 -14.28 -6.46 27.47
CA ALA A 112 -14.76 -7.66 26.78
C ALA A 112 -13.76 -8.16 25.71
N ALA A 113 -13.01 -7.26 25.07
CA ALA A 113 -11.95 -7.65 24.15
C ALA A 113 -10.72 -8.22 24.86
N ILE A 114 -10.32 -7.64 26.00
CA ILE A 114 -9.24 -8.15 26.86
C ILE A 114 -9.58 -9.57 27.33
N GLU A 115 -10.81 -9.78 27.82
CA GLU A 115 -11.29 -11.10 28.21
C GLU A 115 -11.21 -12.12 27.07
N LYS A 116 -11.54 -11.72 25.84
CA LYS A 116 -11.41 -12.59 24.66
C LYS A 116 -9.97 -12.91 24.32
N LEU A 117 -9.05 -11.95 24.42
CA LEU A 117 -7.63 -12.16 24.15
C LEU A 117 -6.97 -13.12 25.15
N ASN A 118 -7.47 -13.14 26.39
CA ASN A 118 -6.98 -14.05 27.43
C ASN A 118 -7.58 -15.47 27.35
N LYS A 119 -8.54 -15.72 26.45
CA LYS A 119 -9.07 -17.07 26.25
C LYS A 119 -8.11 -17.89 25.42
N GLU A 120 -7.97 -19.17 25.79
CA GLU A 120 -7.26 -20.13 24.96
C GLU A 120 -7.93 -20.24 23.59
N ILE A 121 -7.13 -20.09 22.54
CA ILE A 121 -7.60 -20.27 21.17
C ILE A 121 -7.47 -21.74 20.84
N GLN A 122 -8.57 -22.36 20.44
CA GLN A 122 -8.50 -23.66 19.77
C GLN A 122 -7.76 -23.44 18.45
N ILE A 123 -6.55 -24.00 18.34
CA ILE A 123 -5.82 -24.02 17.07
C ILE A 123 -6.63 -24.94 16.16
N ILE A 124 -7.43 -24.34 15.28
CA ILE A 124 -8.07 -25.09 14.21
C ILE A 124 -6.95 -25.50 13.25
N THR A 125 -6.48 -26.74 13.40
CA THR A 125 -5.77 -27.43 12.33
C THR A 125 -6.76 -27.52 11.18
N ILE A 126 -6.43 -26.86 10.06
CA ILE A 126 -7.16 -27.04 8.80
C ILE A 126 -7.09 -28.54 8.51
N GLU A 127 -8.23 -29.23 8.59
CA GLU A 127 -8.32 -30.65 8.31
C GLU A 127 -7.79 -30.95 6.89
N ASP A 128 -7.20 -32.14 6.74
CA ASP A 128 -6.44 -32.57 5.57
C ASP A 128 -7.24 -32.60 4.25
N GLU A 129 -8.56 -32.40 4.28
CA GLU A 129 -9.44 -32.49 3.11
C GLU A 129 -9.14 -31.46 2.00
N ASN A 130 -8.37 -30.41 2.30
CA ASN A 130 -7.93 -29.41 1.31
C ASN A 130 -6.47 -29.58 0.86
N LYS A 131 -5.73 -30.61 1.31
CA LYS A 131 -4.28 -30.70 1.08
C LYS A 131 -3.85 -31.00 -0.36
N GLU A 132 -4.75 -31.42 -1.27
CA GLU A 132 -4.34 -31.91 -2.60
C GLU A 132 -5.22 -31.43 -3.76
N ARG A 133 -5.77 -30.21 -3.71
CA ARG A 133 -6.37 -29.64 -4.93
C ARG A 133 -5.28 -28.99 -5.78
N PRO A 134 -4.99 -29.48 -7.00
CA PRO A 134 -4.02 -28.82 -7.86
C PRO A 134 -4.50 -27.41 -8.19
N ILE A 135 -3.68 -26.41 -7.84
CA ILE A 135 -3.91 -25.01 -8.17
C ILE A 135 -3.38 -24.78 -9.58
N THR A 136 -4.29 -24.53 -10.52
CA THR A 136 -3.93 -24.16 -11.89
C THR A 136 -4.15 -22.67 -12.08
N PHE A 137 -3.09 -21.93 -12.41
CA PHE A 137 -3.19 -20.52 -12.74
C PHE A 137 -3.47 -20.34 -14.23
N LYS A 138 -4.41 -19.44 -14.53
CA LYS A 138 -4.70 -18.97 -15.88
C LYS A 138 -4.26 -17.52 -16.01
N SER A 139 -3.45 -17.22 -17.03
CA SER A 139 -3.15 -15.83 -17.41
C SER A 139 -4.23 -15.28 -18.34
N ASN A 140 -4.46 -13.97 -18.29
CA ASN A 140 -5.26 -13.24 -19.27
C ASN A 140 -4.54 -13.02 -20.62
N TYR A 141 -3.28 -13.45 -20.73
CA TYR A 141 -2.49 -13.43 -21.96
C TYR A 141 -1.86 -14.79 -22.27
N THR A 142 -1.69 -15.08 -23.55
CA THR A 142 -0.64 -16.04 -23.96
C THR A 142 0.73 -15.38 -23.90
N LYS A 143 1.79 -16.20 -23.88
CA LYS A 143 3.18 -15.71 -23.90
C LYS A 143 3.45 -14.82 -25.11
N GLU A 144 2.96 -15.21 -26.28
CA GLU A 144 3.15 -14.50 -27.54
C GLU A 144 2.41 -13.16 -27.54
N GLU A 145 1.21 -13.12 -26.97
CA GLU A 145 0.47 -11.85 -26.80
C GLU A 145 1.21 -10.90 -25.87
N TYR A 146 1.72 -11.39 -24.74
CA TYR A 146 2.47 -10.56 -23.81
C TYR A 146 3.77 -10.04 -24.42
N PHE A 147 4.47 -10.85 -25.22
CA PHE A 147 5.67 -10.40 -25.94
C PHE A 147 5.37 -9.31 -26.97
N LYS A 148 4.22 -9.36 -27.64
CA LYS A 148 3.78 -8.26 -28.52
C LYS A 148 3.55 -6.96 -27.75
N ILE A 149 3.03 -7.03 -26.53
CA ILE A 149 2.91 -5.86 -25.64
C ILE A 149 4.28 -5.27 -25.33
N ILE A 150 5.25 -6.12 -24.97
CA ILE A 150 6.62 -5.66 -24.68
C ILE A 150 7.28 -5.02 -25.90
N GLU A 151 7.11 -5.58 -27.10
CA GLU A 151 7.68 -4.97 -28.32
C GLU A 151 7.03 -3.62 -28.66
N LYS A 152 5.72 -3.46 -28.42
CA LYS A 152 5.05 -2.16 -28.53
C LYS A 152 5.57 -1.16 -27.48
N ALA A 153 5.73 -1.57 -26.23
CA ALA A 153 6.29 -0.74 -25.17
C ALA A 153 7.70 -0.24 -25.53
N LYS A 154 8.57 -1.12 -26.05
CA LYS A 154 9.90 -0.74 -26.55
C LYS A 154 9.82 0.24 -27.72
N SER A 155 8.80 0.14 -28.58
CA SER A 155 8.59 1.10 -29.67
C SER A 155 8.30 2.50 -29.15
N TYR A 156 7.45 2.63 -28.12
CA TYR A 156 7.23 3.91 -27.42
C TYR A 156 8.52 4.48 -26.82
N ILE A 157 9.34 3.63 -26.20
CA ILE A 157 10.65 4.05 -25.66
C ILE A 157 11.57 4.56 -26.78
N ARG A 158 11.69 3.82 -27.89
CA ARG A 158 12.55 4.22 -29.03
C ARG A 158 12.11 5.52 -29.71
N LYS A 159 10.80 5.83 -29.67
CA LYS A 159 10.24 7.08 -30.19
C LYS A 159 10.45 8.26 -29.24
N GLY A 160 10.88 8.02 -28.00
CA GLY A 160 11.07 9.04 -26.98
C GLY A 160 9.78 9.43 -26.24
N ASP A 161 8.70 8.66 -26.38
CA ASP A 161 7.43 8.94 -25.69
C ASP A 161 7.55 8.74 -24.17
N ILE A 162 8.36 7.76 -23.76
CA ILE A 162 8.61 7.36 -22.38
C ILE A 162 10.04 6.87 -22.25
N PHE A 163 10.58 6.91 -21.04
CA PHE A 163 11.82 6.22 -20.69
C PHE A 163 11.55 4.79 -20.24
N GLN A 164 10.45 4.60 -19.49
CA GLN A 164 10.04 3.30 -18.95
C GLN A 164 8.52 3.22 -18.84
N VAL A 165 7.99 2.01 -19.04
CA VAL A 165 6.62 1.63 -18.70
C VAL A 165 6.61 0.25 -18.06
N VAL A 166 5.75 0.05 -17.08
CA VAL A 166 5.61 -1.19 -16.33
C VAL A 166 4.27 -1.80 -16.69
N THR A 167 4.28 -2.71 -17.67
CA THR A 167 3.09 -3.49 -18.06
C THR A 167 2.91 -4.69 -17.15
N SER A 168 1.67 -5.15 -17.01
CA SER A 168 1.29 -6.25 -16.13
C SER A 168 0.35 -7.25 -16.82
N GLN A 169 0.24 -8.43 -16.21
CA GLN A 169 -0.75 -9.44 -16.58
C GLN A 169 -1.36 -10.03 -15.31
N ARG A 170 -2.60 -10.51 -15.41
CA ARG A 170 -3.31 -11.11 -14.28
C ARG A 170 -3.28 -12.62 -14.40
N PHE A 171 -2.87 -13.26 -13.30
CA PHE A 171 -3.05 -14.70 -13.09
C PHE A 171 -4.21 -14.92 -12.13
N GLU A 172 -5.09 -15.86 -12.46
CA GLU A 172 -6.26 -16.22 -11.64
C GLU A 172 -6.32 -17.73 -11.43
N SER A 173 -6.82 -18.14 -10.27
CA SER A 173 -7.10 -19.54 -9.95
C SER A 173 -8.27 -19.62 -8.97
N VAL A 174 -8.93 -20.77 -8.91
CA VAL A 174 -9.99 -21.00 -7.94
C VAL A 174 -9.35 -21.23 -6.57
N TYR A 175 -9.74 -20.41 -5.59
CA TYR A 175 -9.24 -20.46 -4.23
C TYR A 175 -10.40 -20.70 -3.26
N PHE A 176 -10.28 -21.70 -2.40
CA PHE A 176 -11.38 -22.17 -1.52
C PHE A 176 -11.16 -21.86 -0.04
N LEU A 177 -9.99 -21.33 0.33
CA LEU A 177 -9.67 -20.98 1.72
C LEU A 177 -9.92 -19.48 1.95
N ASP A 178 -9.88 -19.07 3.21
CA ASP A 178 -10.02 -17.66 3.55
C ASP A 178 -8.73 -16.85 3.31
N ALA A 179 -8.87 -15.52 3.23
CA ALA A 179 -7.75 -14.62 3.03
C ALA A 179 -6.74 -14.64 4.19
N VAL A 180 -7.19 -14.92 5.42
CA VAL A 180 -6.29 -15.06 6.59
C VAL A 180 -5.33 -16.24 6.40
N THR A 181 -5.78 -17.34 5.80
CA THR A 181 -4.97 -18.53 5.52
C THR A 181 -3.93 -18.25 4.45
N LEU A 182 -4.30 -17.51 3.40
CA LEU A 182 -3.35 -17.02 2.40
C LEU A 182 -2.31 -16.10 3.05
N TYR A 183 -2.75 -15.15 3.88
CA TYR A 183 -1.88 -14.22 4.59
C TYR A 183 -0.86 -14.94 5.49
N ARG A 184 -1.31 -15.93 6.28
CA ARG A 184 -0.42 -16.74 7.14
C ARG A 184 0.64 -17.49 6.32
N SER A 185 0.24 -18.08 5.21
CA SER A 185 1.15 -18.79 4.30
C SER A 185 2.17 -17.83 3.68
N LEU A 186 1.71 -16.67 3.19
CA LEU A 186 2.55 -15.66 2.58
C LEU A 186 3.53 -15.05 3.59
N ARG A 187 3.09 -14.75 4.82
CA ARG A 187 3.94 -14.25 5.92
C ARG A 187 5.06 -15.23 6.27
N ARG A 188 4.82 -16.54 6.19
CA ARG A 188 5.84 -17.57 6.45
C ARG A 188 6.83 -17.71 5.30
N LEU A 189 6.35 -17.67 4.06
CA LEU A 189 7.17 -17.94 2.87
C LEU A 189 7.94 -16.71 2.38
N ASN A 190 7.31 -15.54 2.39
CA ASN A 190 7.88 -14.28 1.91
C ASN A 190 7.55 -13.16 2.89
N PRO A 191 8.20 -13.11 4.07
CA PRO A 191 8.04 -11.99 4.98
C PRO A 191 8.56 -10.71 4.30
N SER A 192 7.77 -9.65 4.35
CA SER A 192 8.14 -8.32 3.86
C SER A 192 7.81 -7.26 4.92
N PRO A 193 8.36 -6.04 4.79
CA PRO A 193 8.08 -4.95 5.72
C PRO A 193 6.59 -4.57 5.78
N PHE A 194 5.82 -4.79 4.70
CA PHE A 194 4.40 -4.43 4.61
C PHE A 194 3.53 -5.63 4.28
N LEU A 195 3.17 -6.37 5.33
CA LEU A 195 2.23 -7.47 5.29
C LEU A 195 0.82 -6.97 5.60
N VAL A 196 -0.13 -7.23 4.69
CA VAL A 196 -1.50 -6.70 4.78
C VAL A 196 -2.51 -7.83 4.58
N ASN A 197 -3.56 -7.81 5.39
CA ASN A 197 -4.74 -8.66 5.25
C ASN A 197 -5.99 -7.82 5.54
N LEU A 198 -6.65 -7.31 4.49
CA LEU A 198 -7.91 -6.58 4.59
C LEU A 198 -9.04 -7.55 4.27
N ASN A 199 -9.93 -7.79 5.24
CA ASN A 199 -11.10 -8.63 5.07
C ASN A 199 -12.35 -7.75 5.06
N PHE A 200 -12.96 -7.63 3.89
CA PHE A 200 -14.26 -6.96 3.72
C PHE A 200 -15.37 -8.01 3.69
N ASP A 201 -16.62 -7.56 3.76
CA ASP A 201 -17.78 -8.46 3.84
C ASP A 201 -17.89 -9.41 2.63
N THR A 202 -17.46 -8.97 1.44
CA THR A 202 -17.63 -9.72 0.18
C THR A 202 -16.31 -10.12 -0.50
N PHE A 203 -15.16 -9.59 -0.07
CA PHE A 203 -13.86 -9.91 -0.64
C PHE A 203 -12.71 -9.66 0.36
N GLY A 204 -11.58 -10.32 0.14
CA GLY A 204 -10.36 -10.12 0.92
C GLY A 204 -9.17 -9.71 0.05
N LEU A 205 -8.33 -8.81 0.54
CA LEU A 205 -7.08 -8.41 -0.09
C LEU A 205 -5.90 -8.80 0.82
N VAL A 206 -4.95 -9.55 0.25
CA VAL A 206 -3.75 -10.02 0.93
C VAL A 206 -2.53 -9.54 0.16
N ALA A 207 -1.57 -8.94 0.87
CA ALA A 207 -0.33 -8.45 0.27
C ALA A 207 0.88 -8.71 1.16
N SER A 208 2.04 -8.86 0.51
CA SER A 208 3.36 -8.83 1.11
C SER A 208 4.22 -7.91 0.24
N SER A 209 4.17 -6.61 0.53
CA SER A 209 4.85 -5.58 -0.27
C SER A 209 6.24 -5.27 0.29
N PRO A 210 7.29 -5.27 -0.55
CA PRO A 210 8.61 -4.81 -0.16
C PRO A 210 8.74 -3.28 -0.14
N GLU A 211 7.82 -2.56 -0.80
CA GLU A 211 7.91 -1.13 -1.09
C GLU A 211 6.80 -0.33 -0.39
N ILE A 212 7.15 0.88 0.09
CA ILE A 212 6.18 1.90 0.49
C ILE A 212 5.85 2.81 -0.70
N LEU A 213 4.57 3.14 -0.86
CA LEU A 213 4.18 4.21 -1.79
C LEU A 213 4.65 5.57 -1.25
N VAL A 214 4.20 5.91 -0.04
CA VAL A 214 4.57 7.12 0.68
C VAL A 214 4.31 6.91 2.16
N ARG A 215 5.07 7.59 3.01
CA ARG A 215 4.85 7.66 4.45
C ARG A 215 4.87 9.11 4.90
N LEU A 216 3.94 9.52 5.76
CA LEU A 216 3.95 10.83 6.41
C LEU A 216 4.04 10.65 7.92
N ARG A 217 5.20 10.98 8.50
CA ARG A 217 5.42 10.86 9.94
C ARG A 217 6.17 12.06 10.47
N ASP A 218 5.69 12.65 11.57
CA ASP A 218 6.33 13.81 12.21
C ASP A 218 6.63 14.95 11.21
N ASN A 219 5.64 15.27 10.36
CA ASN A 219 5.72 16.24 9.24
C ASN A 219 6.76 15.90 8.15
N LYS A 220 7.28 14.68 8.15
CA LYS A 220 8.23 14.19 7.18
C LYS A 220 7.57 13.24 6.18
N ILE A 221 7.63 13.60 4.91
CA ILE A 221 7.24 12.75 3.79
C ILE A 221 8.43 11.86 3.44
N THR A 222 8.18 10.58 3.22
CA THR A 222 9.20 9.63 2.78
C THR A 222 8.67 8.81 1.62
N ILE A 223 9.44 8.74 0.52
CA ILE A 223 9.25 7.78 -0.57
C ILE A 223 10.55 6.98 -0.70
N ARG A 224 10.43 5.65 -0.85
CA ARG A 224 11.58 4.74 -1.00
C ARG A 224 11.48 3.98 -2.31
N PRO A 225 11.98 4.54 -3.43
CA PRO A 225 11.98 3.84 -4.70
C PRO A 225 12.83 2.58 -4.61
N ILE A 226 12.31 1.49 -5.16
CA ILE A 226 13.00 0.21 -5.28
C ILE A 226 13.08 -0.20 -6.75
N ALA A 227 14.30 -0.42 -7.24
CA ALA A 227 14.55 -0.99 -8.57
C ALA A 227 15.86 -1.77 -8.54
N GLY A 228 16.25 -2.38 -9.67
CA GLY A 228 17.39 -3.29 -9.63
C GLY A 228 17.05 -4.58 -8.92
N THR A 229 17.19 -5.73 -9.57
CA THR A 229 16.96 -7.00 -8.87
C THR A 229 18.04 -8.02 -9.19
N ARG A 230 18.52 -8.69 -8.15
CA ARG A 230 19.23 -9.97 -8.25
C ARG A 230 18.62 -10.97 -7.27
N LYS A 231 18.73 -12.26 -7.60
CA LYS A 231 18.44 -13.33 -6.64
C LYS A 231 19.49 -13.31 -5.52
N ARG A 232 19.14 -13.84 -4.35
CA ARG A 232 20.13 -14.10 -3.29
C ARG A 232 21.12 -15.19 -3.74
N GLY A 233 22.39 -15.01 -3.37
CA GLY A 233 23.42 -16.02 -3.57
C GLY A 233 23.20 -17.25 -2.68
N LYS A 234 23.73 -18.40 -3.08
CA LYS A 234 23.66 -19.63 -2.28
C LYS A 234 24.52 -19.55 -1.01
N ASN A 235 25.47 -18.62 -0.98
CA ASN A 235 26.37 -18.33 0.13
C ASN A 235 26.78 -16.86 0.11
N LEU A 236 27.44 -16.39 1.19
CA LEU A 236 27.84 -14.99 1.35
C LEU A 236 28.74 -14.48 0.22
N THR A 237 29.67 -15.30 -0.27
CA THR A 237 30.60 -14.90 -1.34
C THR A 237 29.86 -14.64 -2.65
N GLU A 238 28.91 -15.51 -3.02
CA GLU A 238 28.06 -15.32 -4.19
C GLU A 238 27.13 -14.11 -4.01
N ASP A 239 26.59 -13.91 -2.82
CA ASP A 239 25.71 -12.77 -2.50
C ASP A 239 26.46 -11.42 -2.62
N LEU A 240 27.70 -11.36 -2.16
CA LEU A 240 28.58 -10.19 -2.33
C LEU A 240 28.98 -9.95 -3.79
N LYS A 241 29.12 -11.03 -4.59
CA LYS A 241 29.37 -10.89 -6.03
C LYS A 241 28.15 -10.34 -6.76
N LEU A 242 26.95 -10.86 -6.46
CA LEU A 242 25.70 -10.43 -7.08
C LEU A 242 25.32 -8.98 -6.71
N SER A 243 25.58 -8.57 -5.46
CA SER A 243 25.38 -7.17 -5.05
C SER A 243 26.34 -6.21 -5.76
N LYS A 244 27.61 -6.57 -5.91
CA LYS A 244 28.58 -5.78 -6.70
C LYS A 244 28.17 -5.71 -8.17
N ASP A 245 27.79 -6.84 -8.76
CA ASP A 245 27.28 -6.91 -10.15
C ASP A 245 26.11 -5.94 -10.35
N LEU A 246 25.12 -5.98 -9.44
CA LEU A 246 23.95 -5.11 -9.49
C LEU A 246 24.31 -3.62 -9.39
N LEU A 247 25.26 -3.26 -8.52
CA LEU A 247 25.73 -1.87 -8.37
C LEU A 247 26.64 -1.39 -9.50
N THR A 248 27.04 -2.27 -10.42
CA THR A 248 27.81 -1.92 -11.61
C THR A 248 27.02 -2.06 -12.91
N ASP A 249 25.77 -2.54 -12.83
CA ASP A 249 24.89 -2.68 -13.98
C ASP A 249 24.34 -1.30 -14.38
N GLU A 250 24.93 -0.72 -15.42
CA GLU A 250 24.59 0.62 -15.92
C GLU A 250 23.09 0.77 -16.24
N LYS A 251 22.45 -0.31 -16.71
CA LYS A 251 21.02 -0.31 -17.03
C LYS A 251 20.19 -0.17 -15.77
N GLU A 252 20.44 -1.02 -14.78
CA GLU A 252 19.68 -1.02 -13.52
C GLU A 252 19.92 0.27 -12.72
N LEU A 253 21.15 0.82 -12.76
CA LEU A 253 21.45 2.13 -12.16
C LEU A 253 20.69 3.27 -12.84
N ALA A 254 20.59 3.26 -14.17
CA ALA A 254 19.86 4.27 -14.92
C ALA A 254 18.34 4.20 -14.63
N GLU A 255 17.75 3.00 -14.65
CA GLU A 255 16.34 2.79 -14.27
C GLU A 255 16.07 3.27 -12.84
N HIS A 256 16.96 2.94 -11.90
CA HIS A 256 16.82 3.38 -10.50
C HIS A 256 16.96 4.89 -10.33
N LEU A 257 17.90 5.53 -11.04
CA LEU A 257 18.09 6.98 -10.98
C LEU A 257 16.84 7.72 -11.47
N MET A 258 16.21 7.23 -12.52
CA MET A 258 14.96 7.81 -13.03
C MET A 258 13.82 7.72 -11.99
N LEU A 259 13.70 6.59 -11.30
CA LEU A 259 12.70 6.40 -10.24
C LEU A 259 13.02 7.24 -8.99
N LEU A 260 14.30 7.43 -8.68
CA LEU A 260 14.75 8.36 -7.66
C LEU A 260 14.33 9.79 -7.98
N ASP A 261 14.53 10.24 -9.22
CA ASP A 261 14.13 11.58 -9.64
C ASP A 261 12.61 11.75 -9.66
N LEU A 262 11.86 10.71 -10.06
CA LEU A 262 10.40 10.70 -9.93
C LEU A 262 9.97 10.82 -8.45
N GLY A 263 10.61 10.08 -7.54
CA GLY A 263 10.36 10.20 -6.11
C GLY A 263 10.68 11.59 -5.55
N ARG A 264 11.74 12.25 -6.04
CA ARG A 264 12.06 13.65 -5.70
C ARG A 264 10.97 14.61 -6.17
N ASN A 265 10.47 14.44 -7.38
CA ASN A 265 9.38 15.25 -7.92
C ASN A 265 8.08 15.03 -7.11
N ASP A 266 7.76 13.78 -6.81
CA ASP A 266 6.58 13.38 -6.06
C ASP A 266 6.58 13.96 -4.63
N VAL A 267 7.71 13.90 -3.91
CA VAL A 267 7.87 14.57 -2.61
C VAL A 267 7.83 16.10 -2.77
N GLY A 268 8.50 16.64 -3.79
CA GLY A 268 8.61 18.08 -4.03
C GLY A 268 7.28 18.80 -4.29
N ARG A 269 6.26 18.09 -4.81
CA ARG A 269 4.91 18.66 -5.02
C ARG A 269 4.25 19.15 -3.74
N VAL A 270 4.55 18.53 -2.60
CA VAL A 270 3.88 18.78 -1.32
C VAL A 270 4.84 19.13 -0.18
N ALA A 271 6.14 19.14 -0.43
CA ALA A 271 7.15 19.54 0.53
C ALA A 271 7.38 21.06 0.52
N LYS A 272 7.88 21.59 1.63
CA LYS A 272 8.43 22.94 1.71
C LYS A 272 9.62 23.08 0.78
N ILE A 273 9.76 24.26 0.18
CA ILE A 273 10.91 24.64 -0.66
C ILE A 273 12.21 24.33 0.09
N ASP A 274 13.20 23.81 -0.63
CA ASP A 274 14.54 23.45 -0.14
C ASP A 274 14.60 22.41 1.00
N THR A 275 13.53 21.63 1.22
CA THR A 275 13.54 20.54 2.20
C THR A 275 13.69 19.14 1.62
N VAL A 276 13.53 18.99 0.30
CA VAL A 276 13.62 17.69 -0.39
C VAL A 276 15.07 17.24 -0.48
N LYS A 277 15.35 16.05 0.02
CA LYS A 277 16.70 15.48 0.11
C LYS A 277 16.71 13.98 -0.11
N VAL A 278 17.75 13.51 -0.78
CA VAL A 278 18.05 12.08 -0.93
C VAL A 278 18.94 11.69 0.25
N THR A 279 18.42 10.96 1.23
CA THR A 279 19.17 10.61 2.44
C THR A 279 19.91 9.28 2.31
N GLU A 280 19.43 8.39 1.44
CA GLU A 280 20.11 7.15 1.04
C GLU A 280 20.04 7.07 -0.48
N LYS A 281 21.15 6.69 -1.12
CA LYS A 281 21.24 6.63 -2.58
C LYS A 281 21.90 5.32 -3.01
N MET A 282 21.18 4.55 -3.82
CA MET A 282 21.70 3.35 -4.49
C MET A 282 22.35 2.35 -3.52
N ILE A 283 21.71 2.10 -2.38
CA ILE A 283 22.15 1.10 -1.41
C ILE A 283 21.53 -0.26 -1.76
N ILE A 284 22.17 -1.36 -1.34
CA ILE A 284 21.62 -2.70 -1.49
C ILE A 284 20.82 -3.07 -0.24
N GLU A 285 19.54 -3.42 -0.44
CA GLU A 285 18.68 -3.98 0.60
C GLU A 285 18.44 -5.47 0.31
N TYR A 286 18.66 -6.32 1.31
CA TYR A 286 18.57 -7.77 1.18
C TYR A 286 17.22 -8.28 1.71
N TYR A 287 16.50 -9.03 0.88
CA TYR A 287 15.27 -9.74 1.24
C TYR A 287 15.52 -11.25 1.26
N SER A 288 14.51 -12.04 1.62
CA SER A 288 14.64 -13.49 1.77
C SER A 288 15.11 -14.19 0.48
N HIS A 289 14.63 -13.76 -0.68
CA HIS A 289 14.89 -14.42 -1.97
C HIS A 289 15.59 -13.53 -3.01
N VAL A 290 15.55 -12.21 -2.82
CA VAL A 290 16.10 -11.22 -3.75
C VAL A 290 16.84 -10.12 -3.00
N MET A 291 17.60 -9.31 -3.73
CA MET A 291 18.16 -8.04 -3.28
C MET A 291 17.81 -6.94 -4.27
N HIS A 292 17.66 -5.71 -3.78
CA HIS A 292 17.29 -4.55 -4.59
C HIS A 292 18.21 -3.36 -4.37
N ILE A 293 18.27 -2.48 -5.38
CA ILE A 293 18.79 -1.12 -5.23
C ILE A 293 17.68 -0.28 -4.60
N VAL A 294 17.99 0.39 -3.50
CA VAL A 294 17.06 1.24 -2.76
C VAL A 294 17.65 2.63 -2.61
N SER A 295 16.77 3.64 -2.71
CA SER A 295 17.08 5.01 -2.32
C SER A 295 15.99 5.53 -1.39
N ASN A 296 16.29 6.57 -0.61
CA ASN A 296 15.33 7.20 0.29
C ASN A 296 15.25 8.70 -0.02
N VAL A 297 14.04 9.17 -0.32
CA VAL A 297 13.74 10.59 -0.53
C VAL A 297 12.90 11.08 0.63
N GLU A 298 13.36 12.15 1.29
CA GLU A 298 12.64 12.80 2.37
C GLU A 298 12.35 14.26 2.05
N GLY A 299 11.23 14.77 2.54
CA GLY A 299 10.89 16.19 2.53
C GLY A 299 10.06 16.56 3.75
N THR A 300 10.04 17.85 4.12
CA THR A 300 9.13 18.33 5.16
C THR A 300 7.84 18.80 4.50
N ILE A 301 6.69 18.25 4.88
CA ILE A 301 5.40 18.66 4.31
C ILE A 301 5.15 20.17 4.52
N ASP A 302 4.65 20.85 3.50
CA ASP A 302 4.19 22.24 3.62
C ASP A 302 2.90 22.27 4.43
N SER A 303 2.75 23.25 5.31
CA SER A 303 1.56 23.43 6.16
C SER A 303 0.24 23.59 5.40
N LYS A 304 0.29 23.90 4.10
CA LYS A 304 -0.91 23.96 3.24
C LYS A 304 -1.42 22.59 2.77
N TYR A 305 -0.65 21.52 2.97
CA TYR A 305 -0.97 20.16 2.54
C TYR A 305 -1.21 19.22 3.72
N ASP A 306 -2.00 18.18 3.48
CA ASP A 306 -2.32 17.13 4.45
C ASP A 306 -1.81 15.73 4.01
N ALA A 307 -2.13 14.70 4.80
CA ALA A 307 -1.73 13.32 4.51
C ALA A 307 -2.31 12.78 3.19
N ILE A 308 -3.49 13.25 2.78
CA ILE A 308 -4.12 12.86 1.52
C ILE A 308 -3.39 13.52 0.35
N ASP A 309 -2.99 14.78 0.49
CA ASP A 309 -2.14 15.43 -0.52
C ASP A 309 -0.81 14.69 -0.69
N ALA A 310 -0.18 14.26 0.40
CA ALA A 310 1.04 13.46 0.35
C ALA A 310 0.81 12.08 -0.29
N LEU A 311 -0.32 11.43 -0.04
CA LEU A 311 -0.72 10.19 -0.74
C LEU A 311 -0.84 10.42 -2.24
N ILE A 312 -1.62 11.42 -2.63
CA ILE A 312 -1.85 11.79 -4.03
C ILE A 312 -0.53 12.13 -4.73
N SER A 313 0.38 12.82 -4.04
CA SER A 313 1.66 13.20 -4.60
C SER A 313 2.57 12.00 -4.92
N GLY A 314 2.34 10.82 -4.34
CA GLY A 314 3.07 9.60 -4.71
C GLY A 314 2.30 8.71 -5.68
N PHE A 315 0.98 8.86 -5.81
CA PHE A 315 0.09 7.85 -6.40
C PHE A 315 -0.01 7.91 -7.95
N PRO A 316 -0.06 6.76 -8.65
CA PRO A 316 0.50 5.48 -8.24
C PRO A 316 2.04 5.53 -8.25
N ALA A 317 2.69 4.54 -7.65
CA ALA A 317 4.15 4.48 -7.63
C ALA A 317 4.72 4.39 -9.07
N GLY A 318 5.88 5.02 -9.28
CA GLY A 318 6.62 4.92 -10.53
C GLY A 318 7.01 3.48 -10.89
N THR A 319 7.29 2.66 -9.88
CA THR A 319 7.69 1.25 -10.00
C THR A 319 6.60 0.33 -10.55
N VAL A 320 5.34 0.79 -10.56
CA VAL A 320 4.21 0.06 -11.14
C VAL A 320 3.55 0.82 -12.29
N SER A 321 4.07 1.98 -12.68
CA SER A 321 3.54 2.79 -13.79
C SER A 321 4.63 3.03 -14.84
N GLY A 322 5.52 3.98 -14.61
CA GLY A 322 6.66 4.29 -15.46
C GLY A 322 7.08 5.76 -15.39
N ALA A 323 7.86 6.19 -16.37
CA ALA A 323 8.41 7.54 -16.44
C ALA A 323 8.46 8.05 -17.90
N PRO A 324 7.92 9.24 -18.21
CA PRO A 324 7.07 10.10 -17.36
C PRO A 324 5.75 9.43 -16.92
N LYS A 325 5.32 9.67 -15.68
CA LYS A 325 4.24 8.90 -15.02
C LYS A 325 2.93 8.89 -15.82
N ILE A 326 2.39 10.06 -16.16
CA ILE A 326 1.09 10.19 -16.87
C ILE A 326 1.14 9.48 -18.23
N ARG A 327 2.18 9.76 -19.02
CA ARG A 327 2.33 9.16 -20.35
C ARG A 327 2.49 7.64 -20.29
N ALA A 328 3.23 7.13 -19.31
CA ALA A 328 3.35 5.69 -19.09
C ALA A 328 2.01 5.04 -18.74
N MET A 329 1.17 5.70 -17.94
CA MET A 329 -0.16 5.19 -17.60
C MET A 329 -1.13 5.19 -18.79
N GLU A 330 -1.06 6.18 -19.69
CA GLU A 330 -1.82 6.17 -20.94
C GLU A 330 -1.41 4.99 -21.84
N ILE A 331 -0.11 4.70 -21.91
CA ILE A 331 0.41 3.56 -22.67
C ILE A 331 -0.01 2.24 -22.01
N ILE A 332 0.03 2.15 -20.68
CA ILE A 332 -0.51 0.98 -19.95
C ILE A 332 -1.96 0.74 -20.34
N GLU A 333 -2.77 1.80 -20.36
CA GLU A 333 -4.18 1.72 -20.71
C GLU A 333 -4.40 1.26 -22.16
N GLU A 334 -3.54 1.65 -23.10
CA GLU A 334 -3.58 1.15 -24.48
C GLU A 334 -3.14 -0.31 -24.61
N LEU A 335 -2.13 -0.73 -23.85
CA LEU A 335 -1.47 -2.02 -24.01
C LEU A 335 -2.13 -3.15 -23.20
N GLU A 336 -2.71 -2.83 -22.04
CA GLU A 336 -3.38 -3.80 -21.18
C GLU A 336 -4.83 -4.05 -21.64
N LYS A 337 -5.31 -5.30 -21.47
CA LYS A 337 -6.66 -5.73 -21.91
C LYS A 337 -7.75 -5.40 -20.90
N ILE A 338 -7.38 -5.17 -19.64
CA ILE A 338 -8.29 -5.13 -18.49
C ILE A 338 -7.82 -4.06 -17.50
N ASN A 339 -8.76 -3.58 -16.70
CA ASN A 339 -8.45 -2.67 -15.61
C ASN A 339 -7.59 -3.36 -14.53
N ARG A 340 -6.71 -2.59 -13.89
CA ARG A 340 -5.82 -3.10 -12.83
C ARG A 340 -6.49 -3.31 -11.47
N SER A 341 -7.66 -2.73 -11.25
CA SER A 341 -8.41 -2.78 -9.99
C SER A 341 -7.48 -2.40 -8.82
N PHE A 342 -7.27 -3.27 -7.84
CA PHE A 342 -6.38 -3.03 -6.71
C PHE A 342 -4.87 -3.07 -7.05
N TYR A 343 -4.45 -3.68 -8.17
CA TYR A 343 -3.04 -3.82 -8.53
C TYR A 343 -2.41 -2.47 -8.91
N GLY A 344 -1.26 -2.15 -8.32
CA GLY A 344 -0.60 -0.85 -8.50
C GLY A 344 -1.27 0.30 -7.72
N GLY A 345 -2.27 -0.01 -6.90
CA GLY A 345 -2.85 0.89 -5.91
C GLY A 345 -2.03 0.94 -4.61
N ALA A 346 -2.69 1.31 -3.52
CA ALA A 346 -2.12 1.43 -2.19
C ALA A 346 -2.99 0.72 -1.15
N MET A 347 -2.35 0.14 -0.12
CA MET A 347 -3.02 -0.37 1.07
C MET A 347 -2.30 0.20 2.29
N GLY A 348 -3.05 0.66 3.29
CA GLY A 348 -2.44 1.31 4.44
C GLY A 348 -3.47 1.89 5.40
N TYR A 349 -3.02 2.86 6.19
CA TYR A 349 -3.85 3.50 7.18
C TYR A 349 -3.51 4.98 7.35
N PHE A 350 -4.46 5.74 7.90
CA PHE A 350 -4.23 7.08 8.42
C PHE A 350 -4.38 7.05 9.94
N ASP A 351 -3.41 7.61 10.64
CA ASP A 351 -3.37 7.70 12.09
C ASP A 351 -4.21 8.88 12.59
N SER A 352 -4.72 8.74 13.81
CA SER A 352 -5.43 9.75 14.60
C SER A 352 -4.79 11.14 14.63
N ASN A 353 -3.47 11.24 14.54
CA ASN A 353 -2.71 12.49 14.63
C ASN A 353 -2.34 13.08 13.25
N GLY A 354 -2.88 12.54 12.15
CA GLY A 354 -2.61 13.00 10.78
C GLY A 354 -1.35 12.39 10.16
N GLN A 355 -0.73 11.40 10.80
CA GLN A 355 0.31 10.57 10.19
C GLN A 355 -0.31 9.50 9.28
N MET A 356 0.51 8.91 8.41
CA MET A 356 0.13 7.86 7.45
C MET A 356 1.29 6.90 7.22
#